data_AF-A0A1Y2L8A5-F1
#
_entry.id   AF-A0A1Y2L8A5-F1
#
_cell.length_a   1.000
_cell.length_b   1.000
_cell.length_c   1.000
_cell.angle_alpha   90.00
_cell.angle_beta   90.00
_cell.angle_gamma   90.00
#
_symmetry.space_group_name_H-M   'P 1'
#
loop_
_entity.id
_entity.type
_entity.pdbx_description
1 polymer ?
#
loop_
_entity_poly.entity_id
_entity_poly.type
_entity_poly.pdbx_seq_one_letter_code
_entity_poly.pdbx_strand_id
1 'polypeptide(L)'
;AVKRGLSPLLLLNTPDSLATDLDKFWDQYNKPFLDAAIERGDDIVLATKPIDDYLNRIDPVTGSQVRTGFGKEYDYLKSNGYEYDSITSMMRKQ
;
A
#
# COMPACT_ATOMS: atom_id res chain seq x y z
N ALA A 1 -27.75 -1.11 8.91
CA ALA A 1 -26.72 -0.61 7.98
C ALA A 1 -25.36 -1.03 8.52
N VAL A 2 -24.66 -1.94 7.83
CA VAL A 2 -23.31 -2.34 8.22
C VAL A 2 -22.41 -1.14 7.95
N LYS A 3 -21.84 -0.54 9.00
CA LYS A 3 -20.73 0.39 8.86
C LYS A 3 -19.59 -0.40 8.22
N ARG A 4 -19.41 -0.27 6.91
CA ARG A 4 -18.16 -0.63 6.25
C ARG A 4 -17.12 0.36 6.77
N GLY A 5 -16.56 0.06 7.94
CA GLY A 5 -15.34 0.67 8.38
C GLY A 5 -14.34 0.47 7.26
N LEU A 6 -13.87 1.58 6.69
CA LEU A 6 -12.70 1.59 5.83
C LEU A 6 -11.64 0.80 6.59
N SER A 7 -11.35 -0.40 6.12
CA SER A 7 -10.20 -1.15 6.60
C SER A 7 -9.00 -0.21 6.40
N PRO A 8 -8.36 0.26 7.51
CA PRO A 8 -7.01 0.77 7.40
C PRO A 8 -6.24 -0.34 6.69
N LEU A 9 -5.28 0.04 5.84
CA LEU A 9 -4.38 -0.90 5.15
C LEU A 9 -4.17 -2.15 5.98
N LEU A 10 -4.22 -3.33 5.36
CA LEU A 10 -3.92 -4.60 6.00
C LEU A 10 -2.64 -4.46 6.83
N LEU A 11 -2.81 -4.17 8.11
CA LEU A 11 -1.77 -3.76 9.03
C LEU A 11 -1.15 -5.04 9.56
N LEU A 12 -0.55 -5.82 8.67
CA LEU A 12 0.01 -7.10 9.05
C LEU A 12 1.20 -6.81 9.97
N ASN A 13 1.03 -7.07 11.27
CA ASN A 13 2.01 -6.95 12.35
C ASN A 13 2.22 -5.58 13.00
N THR A 14 1.30 -4.63 12.93
CA THR A 14 1.39 -3.40 13.75
C THR A 14 0.29 -3.35 14.81
N PRO A 15 0.62 -3.04 16.08
CA PRO A 15 -0.38 -2.78 17.11
C PRO A 15 -1.31 -1.61 16.74
N ASP A 16 -2.61 -1.76 17.01
CA ASP A 16 -3.64 -0.73 16.77
C ASP A 16 -3.28 0.63 17.38
N SER A 17 -2.53 0.64 18.49
CA SER A 17 -2.04 1.85 19.16
C SER A 17 -1.11 2.72 18.31
N LEU A 18 -0.52 2.17 17.25
CA LEU A 18 0.38 2.88 16.34
C LEU A 18 -0.34 3.38 15.07
N ALA A 19 -1.61 3.00 14.86
CA ALA A 19 -2.40 3.40 13.70
C ALA A 19 -3.09 4.77 13.87
N THR A 20 -2.59 5.62 14.76
CA THR A 20 -3.22 6.90 15.11
C THR A 20 -2.87 8.05 14.16
N ASP A 21 -1.77 7.92 13.40
CA ASP A 21 -1.29 8.92 12.44
C ASP A 21 -0.83 8.23 11.15
N LEU A 22 -1.76 8.09 10.20
CA LEU A 22 -1.53 7.36 8.95
C LEU A 22 -0.48 8.01 8.05
N ASP A 23 -0.25 9.32 8.16
CA ASP A 23 0.77 10.01 7.37
C ASP A 23 2.17 9.71 7.92
N LYS A 24 2.33 9.70 9.24
CA LYS A 24 3.59 9.24 9.87
C LYS A 24 3.88 7.77 9.63
N PHE A 25 2.84 6.95 9.48
CA PHE A 25 3.00 5.51 9.31
C PHE A 25 3.80 5.14 8.04
N TRP A 26 3.57 5.88 6.95
CA TRP A 26 4.33 5.69 5.70
C TRP A 26 5.83 5.90 5.90
N ASP A 27 6.21 7.04 6.48
CA ASP A 27 7.63 7.41 6.64
C ASP A 27 8.33 6.56 7.70
N GLN A 28 7.62 6.11 8.73
CA GLN A 28 8.22 5.36 9.85
C GLN A 28 8.30 3.85 9.59
N TYR A 29 7.37 3.28 8.82
CA TYR A 29 7.25 1.82 8.70
C TYR A 29 7.27 1.35 7.24
N ASN A 30 6.33 1.80 6.42
CA ASN A 30 6.16 1.21 5.08
C ASN A 30 7.34 1.53 4.17
N LYS A 31 7.76 2.80 4.11
CA LYS A 31 8.86 3.21 3.25
C LYS A 31 10.18 2.54 3.67
N PRO A 32 10.61 2.55 4.94
CA PRO A 32 11.84 1.84 5.34
C PRO A 32 11.79 0.33 5.07
N PHE A 33 10.63 -0.31 5.27
CA PHE A 33 10.47 -1.73 4.96
C PHE A 33 10.64 -2.01 3.46
N LEU A 34 9.97 -1.22 2.61
CA LEU A 34 10.08 -1.36 1.15
C LEU A 34 11.49 -1.00 0.67
N ASP A 35 12.12 0.03 1.21
CA ASP A 35 13.51 0.39 0.89
C ASP A 35 14.45 -0.78 1.13
N ALA A 36 14.34 -1.45 2.28
CA ALA A 36 15.17 -2.61 2.61
C ALA A 36 14.89 -3.81 1.70
N ALA A 37 13.64 -4.04 1.30
CA ALA A 37 13.29 -5.10 0.35
C ALA A 37 13.82 -4.81 -1.06
N ILE A 38 13.71 -3.55 -1.50
CA ILE A 38 14.23 -3.07 -2.78
C ILE A 38 15.76 -3.17 -2.82
N GLU A 39 16.44 -2.81 -1.74
CA GLU A 39 17.90 -2.90 -1.61
C GLU A 39 18.40 -4.34 -1.72
N ARG A 40 17.68 -5.29 -1.11
CA ARG A 40 17.98 -6.73 -1.25
C ARG A 40 17.65 -7.28 -2.64
N GLY A 41 16.82 -6.59 -3.41
CA GLY A 41 16.32 -7.06 -4.70
C GLY A 41 15.22 -8.12 -4.56
N ASP A 42 14.43 -8.07 -3.49
CA ASP A 42 13.36 -9.03 -3.24
C ASP A 42 12.25 -8.92 -4.30
N ASP A 43 11.70 -10.06 -4.72
CA ASP A 43 10.39 -10.13 -5.36
C ASP A 43 9.30 -9.88 -4.32
N ILE A 44 8.32 -9.02 -4.63
CA ILE A 44 7.29 -8.62 -3.66
C ILE A 44 5.94 -9.17 -4.10
N VAL A 45 5.35 -10.08 -3.33
CA VAL A 45 4.01 -10.62 -3.60
C VAL A 45 2.94 -9.65 -3.08
N LEU A 46 2.02 -9.22 -3.93
CA LEU A 46 0.84 -8.46 -3.52
C LEU A 46 -0.31 -9.41 -3.17
N ALA A 47 -0.76 -9.37 -1.91
CA ALA A 47 -1.93 -10.15 -1.48
C ALA A 47 -3.25 -9.64 -2.08
N THR A 48 -3.27 -8.38 -2.55
CA THR A 48 -4.43 -7.74 -3.19
C THR A 48 -4.06 -7.34 -4.62
N LYS A 49 -4.96 -7.59 -5.58
CA LYS A 49 -4.74 -7.15 -6.96
C LYS A 49 -4.79 -5.62 -7.04
N PRO A 50 -3.84 -4.95 -7.73
CA PRO A 50 -3.77 -3.50 -7.81
C PRO A 50 -4.80 -2.96 -8.82
N ILE A 51 -6.08 -3.10 -8.54
CA ILE A 51 -7.18 -2.51 -9.30
C ILE A 51 -7.60 -1.17 -8.72
N ASP A 52 -8.24 -0.32 -9.52
CA ASP A 52 -8.52 1.08 -9.17
C ASP A 52 -9.21 1.24 -7.81
N ASP A 53 -10.26 0.45 -7.55
CA ASP A 53 -11.03 0.44 -6.30
C ASP A 53 -10.20 0.16 -5.03
N TYR A 54 -9.04 -0.50 -5.16
CA TYR A 54 -8.16 -0.79 -4.03
C TYR A 54 -6.97 0.17 -3.94
N LEU A 55 -6.57 0.75 -5.06
CA LEU A 55 -5.50 1.74 -5.08
C LEU A 55 -6.02 3.15 -4.71
N ASN A 56 -7.30 3.42 -4.92
CA ASN A 56 -7.93 4.71 -4.70
C ASN A 56 -9.08 4.64 -3.68
N ARG A 57 -9.39 5.77 -3.06
CA ARG A 57 -10.61 5.98 -2.27
C ARG A 57 -11.13 7.40 -2.50
N ILE A 58 -12.40 7.63 -2.20
CA ILE A 58 -12.95 8.99 -2.12
C ILE A 58 -12.74 9.51 -0.70
N ASP A 59 -12.11 10.67 -0.59
CA ASP A 59 -12.02 11.40 0.67
C ASP A 59 -13.43 11.87 1.08
N PRO A 60 -13.94 11.46 2.25
CA PRO A 60 -15.32 11.75 2.64
C PRO A 60 -15.56 13.21 3.02
N VAL A 61 -14.51 14.00 3.25
CA VAL A 61 -14.60 15.42 3.62
C VAL A 61 -14.57 16.29 2.37
N THR A 62 -13.65 16.01 1.44
CA THR A 62 -13.45 16.83 0.24
C THR A 62 -14.15 16.30 -1.00
N GLY A 63 -14.58 15.02 -1.00
CA GLY A 63 -15.14 14.34 -2.17
C GLY A 63 -14.11 14.00 -3.25
N SER A 64 -12.83 14.31 -3.03
CA SER A 64 -11.77 14.06 -4.01
C SER A 64 -11.33 12.60 -3.99
N GLN A 65 -10.94 12.08 -5.15
CA GLN A 65 -10.23 10.80 -5.22
C GLN A 65 -8.81 10.98 -4.68
N VAL A 66 -8.42 10.13 -3.73
CA VAL A 66 -7.09 10.12 -3.11
C VAL A 66 -6.53 8.70 -3.12
N ARG A 67 -5.19 8.56 -3.10
CA ARG A 67 -4.57 7.24 -2.99
C ARG A 67 -4.82 6.61 -1.63
N THR A 68 -5.09 5.30 -1.63
CA THR A 68 -4.97 4.48 -0.42
C THR A 68 -3.49 4.30 -0.09
N GLY A 69 -3.16 3.84 1.13
CA GLY A 69 -1.76 3.53 1.40
C GLY A 69 -1.25 2.33 0.59
N PHE A 70 -2.11 1.36 0.25
CA PHE A 70 -1.76 0.31 -0.72
C PHE A 70 -1.46 0.90 -2.10
N GLY A 71 -2.25 1.90 -2.52
CA GLY A 71 -1.97 2.70 -3.72
C GLY A 71 -0.60 3.39 -3.65
N LYS A 72 -0.25 3.99 -2.52
CA LYS A 72 1.07 4.62 -2.30
C LYS A 72 2.20 3.59 -2.37
N GLU A 73 2.07 2.42 -1.75
CA GLU A 73 3.05 1.32 -1.82
C GLU A 73 3.26 0.84 -3.26
N TYR A 74 2.15 0.62 -3.98
CA TYR A 74 2.18 0.20 -5.38
C TYR A 74 2.89 1.22 -6.27
N ASP A 75 2.54 2.51 -6.15
CA ASP A 75 3.16 3.59 -6.90
C ASP A 75 4.65 3.73 -6.55
N TYR A 76 5.03 3.53 -5.28
CA TYR A 76 6.42 3.58 -4.84
C TYR A 76 7.26 2.46 -5.48
N LEU A 77 6.75 1.23 -5.48
CA LEU A 77 7.43 0.11 -6.13
C LEU A 77 7.58 0.34 -7.64
N LYS A 78 6.51 0.80 -8.31
CA LYS A 78 6.54 1.19 -9.73
C LYS A 78 7.61 2.24 -10.00
N SER A 79 7.72 3.27 -9.15
CA SER A 79 8.72 4.32 -9.29
C SER A 79 10.17 3.83 -9.11
N ASN A 80 10.36 2.69 -8.44
CA ASN A 80 11.65 2.02 -8.24
C ASN A 80 11.94 0.92 -9.29
N GLY A 81 11.19 0.88 -10.39
CA GLY A 81 11.41 -0.04 -11.51
C GLY A 81 10.79 -1.42 -11.35
N TYR A 82 9.92 -1.62 -10.36
CA TYR A 82 9.16 -2.86 -10.24
C TYR A 82 7.94 -2.87 -11.16
N GLU A 83 7.64 -4.02 -11.74
CA GLU A 83 6.47 -4.26 -12.59
C GLU A 83 5.58 -5.36 -12.01
N TYR A 84 4.27 -5.17 -12.12
CA TYR A 84 3.28 -6.13 -11.61
C TYR A 84 2.99 -7.23 -12.64
N ASP A 85 3.16 -8.47 -12.21
CA ASP A 85 2.75 -9.66 -12.95
C ASP A 85 1.39 -10.14 -12.43
N SER A 86 0.35 -9.96 -13.25
CA SER A 86 -1.03 -10.34 -12.89
C SER A 86 -1.28 -11.85 -12.76
N ILE A 87 -0.38 -12.69 -13.29
CA ILE A 87 -0.48 -14.15 -13.18
C ILE A 87 0.06 -14.62 -11.83
N THR A 88 1.22 -14.10 -11.41
CA THR A 88 1.87 -14.52 -10.16
C THR A 88 1.56 -13.62 -8.98
N SER A 89 0.91 -12.47 -9.21
CA SER A 89 0.71 -11.39 -8.23
C SER A 89 2.00 -10.83 -7.64
N MET A 90 3.13 -11.02 -8.31
CA MET A 90 4.43 -10.48 -7.89
C MET A 90 4.73 -9.15 -8.56
N MET A 91 5.38 -8.27 -7.82
CA MET A 91 6.10 -7.11 -8.30
C MET A 91 7.56 -7.52 -8.43
N ARG A 92 8.16 -7.35 -9.62
CA ARG A 92 9.58 -7.66 -9.87
C ARG A 92 10.29 -6.52 -10.57
N LYS A 93 11.54 -6.26 -10.20
CA LYS A 93 12.38 -5.26 -10.85
C LYS A 93 12.77 -5.76 -12.25
N GLN A 94 12.54 -4.95 -13.27
CA GLN A 94 13.01 -5.22 -14.64
C GLN A 94 14.44 -4.73 -14.84
#